data_AF-A0A661CA60-F1
#
_entry.id   AF-A0A661CA60-F1
#
_cell.length_a   1.000
_cell.length_b   1.000
_cell.length_c   1.000
_cell.angle_alpha   90.00
_cell.angle_beta   90.00
_cell.angle_gamma   90.00
#
_symmetry.space_group_name_H-M   'P 1'
#
loop_
_entity.id
_entity.type
_entity.pdbx_description
1 polymer ?
#
loop_
_entity_poly.entity_id
_entity_poly.type
_entity_poly.pdbx_seq_one_letter_code
_entity_poly.pdbx_strand_id
1 'polypeptide(L)'
;MAVIDRVLLGEALVGDGNEVAHIDLMMGPRGSAAETAFCNALVNNKDGFSTLLAVVAPNLACKPDTILFNKVTIKGGKQAVQMFGPAQRAVAMAVMDCVEDGTIPADEADDIFISVGVFIHWEADDDTKIQDYNYEATKLSIKRAVSREPKSTEVLSKRGSAGHPFAAHE
;
A
#
# COMPACT_ATOMS: atom_id res chain seq x y z
N MET A 1 4.00 -22.04 12.78
CA MET A 1 2.81 -21.72 11.98
C MET A 1 3.15 -20.47 11.20
N ALA A 2 2.76 -20.39 9.92
CA ALA A 2 2.99 -19.17 9.14
C ALA A 2 2.32 -17.97 9.82
N VAL A 3 2.99 -16.81 9.81
CA VAL A 3 2.50 -15.55 10.33
C VAL A 3 1.40 -15.01 9.42
N ILE A 4 1.63 -15.04 8.10
CA ILE A 4 0.69 -14.58 7.07
C ILE A 4 -0.03 -15.79 6.48
N ASP A 5 -0.97 -16.34 7.25
CA ASP A 5 -1.68 -17.58 6.94
C ASP A 5 -3.05 -17.39 6.25
N ARG A 6 -3.42 -16.15 5.93
CA ARG A 6 -4.72 -15.77 5.34
C ARG A 6 -4.63 -14.41 4.66
N VAL A 7 -5.74 -13.97 4.07
CA VAL A 7 -5.87 -12.59 3.59
C VAL A 7 -5.89 -11.64 4.79
N LEU A 8 -5.04 -10.63 4.73
CA LEU A 8 -4.89 -9.55 5.70
C LEU A 8 -5.11 -8.21 5.01
N LEU A 9 -5.66 -7.26 5.76
CA LEU A 9 -5.94 -5.90 5.28
C LEU A 9 -5.25 -4.91 6.21
N GLY A 10 -4.66 -3.89 5.60
CA GLY A 10 -4.01 -2.79 6.30
C GLY A 10 -4.38 -1.46 5.66
N GLU A 11 -4.43 -0.42 6.47
CA GLU A 11 -4.67 0.95 6.02
C GLU A 11 -3.80 1.89 6.86
N ALA A 12 -3.35 2.97 6.23
CA ALA A 12 -2.79 4.12 6.91
C ALA A 12 -2.88 5.39 6.07
N LEU A 13 -3.12 6.50 6.77
CA LEU A 13 -2.92 7.86 6.27
C LEU A 13 -1.73 8.50 6.99
N VAL A 14 -0.76 9.00 6.24
CA VAL A 14 0.45 9.67 6.77
C VAL A 14 0.74 10.92 5.94
N GLY A 15 1.20 11.96 6.63
CA GLY A 15 1.57 13.24 6.01
C GLY A 15 0.44 14.26 6.02
N ASP A 16 0.69 15.36 5.33
CA ASP A 16 -0.19 16.52 5.24
C ASP A 16 -0.07 17.19 3.85
N GLY A 17 -0.85 18.24 3.63
CA GLY A 17 -0.85 18.99 2.38
C GLY A 17 -1.35 18.15 1.19
N ASN A 18 -0.87 18.49 -0.01
CA ASN A 18 -1.25 17.80 -1.23
C ASN A 18 -0.53 16.46 -1.41
N GLU A 19 0.57 16.26 -0.69
CA GLU A 19 1.37 15.03 -0.75
C GLU A 19 0.90 13.95 0.22
N VAL A 20 -0.10 14.23 1.06
CA VAL A 20 -0.67 13.27 2.02
C VAL A 20 -0.90 11.90 1.37
N ALA A 21 -0.30 10.87 1.96
CA ALA A 21 -0.40 9.51 1.47
C ALA A 21 -1.52 8.79 2.20
N HIS A 22 -2.38 8.10 1.45
CA HIS A 22 -3.40 7.22 2.01
C HIS A 22 -3.33 5.87 1.29
N ILE A 23 -2.88 4.85 2.02
CA ILE A 23 -2.66 3.50 1.53
C ILE A 23 -3.81 2.61 1.96
N ASP A 24 -4.40 1.90 0.99
CA ASP A 24 -5.27 0.75 1.25
C ASP A 24 -4.52 -0.49 0.75
N LEU A 25 -4.25 -1.44 1.64
CA LEU A 25 -3.37 -2.57 1.37
C LEU A 25 -4.08 -3.89 1.64
N MET A 26 -3.90 -4.82 0.71
CA MET A 26 -4.26 -6.23 0.87
C MET A 26 -3.02 -7.09 0.72
N MET A 27 -2.87 -8.09 1.58
CA MET A 27 -1.80 -9.09 1.45
C MET A 27 -2.30 -10.48 1.84
N GLY A 28 -1.62 -11.52 1.37
CA GLY A 28 -1.95 -12.89 1.77
C GLY A 28 -1.06 -13.93 1.09
N PRO A 29 -1.13 -15.18 1.56
CA PRO A 29 -0.28 -16.25 1.06
C PRO A 29 -0.75 -16.77 -0.30
N ARG A 30 0.14 -17.53 -0.96
CA ARG A 30 -0.19 -18.39 -2.08
C ARG A 30 -1.43 -19.26 -1.79
N GLY A 31 -2.26 -19.44 -2.82
CA GLY A 31 -3.55 -20.13 -2.75
C GLY A 31 -4.69 -19.29 -2.18
N SER A 32 -4.44 -18.06 -1.72
CA SER A 32 -5.47 -17.18 -1.18
C SER A 32 -6.11 -16.28 -2.24
N ALA A 33 -7.18 -15.58 -1.84
CA ALA A 33 -7.80 -14.57 -2.69
C ALA A 33 -6.87 -13.38 -2.99
N ALA A 34 -5.83 -13.13 -2.18
CA ALA A 34 -4.84 -12.09 -2.45
C ALA A 34 -4.01 -12.40 -3.70
N GLU A 35 -3.57 -13.65 -3.89
CA GLU A 35 -2.89 -14.10 -5.11
C GLU A 35 -3.81 -13.97 -6.34
N THR A 36 -5.08 -14.37 -6.21
CA THR A 36 -6.05 -14.25 -7.30
C THR A 36 -6.28 -12.79 -7.70
N ALA A 37 -6.46 -11.90 -6.72
CA ALA A 37 -6.66 -10.48 -6.94
C ALA A 37 -5.41 -9.84 -7.59
N PHE A 38 -4.21 -10.19 -7.10
CA PHE A 38 -2.93 -9.76 -7.66
C PHE A 38 -2.83 -10.09 -9.15
N CYS A 39 -3.04 -11.35 -9.52
CA CYS A 39 -2.94 -11.82 -10.91
C CYS A 39 -3.95 -11.10 -11.82
N ASN A 40 -5.20 -10.98 -11.38
CA ASN A 40 -6.25 -10.33 -12.15
C ASN A 40 -6.03 -8.83 -12.32
N ALA A 41 -5.53 -8.15 -11.29
CA ALA A 41 -5.28 -6.71 -11.34
C ALA A 41 -4.11 -6.36 -12.28
N LEU A 42 -3.04 -7.15 -12.26
CA LEU A 42 -1.84 -6.90 -13.06
C LEU A 42 -2.12 -6.91 -14.58
N VAL A 43 -3.02 -7.79 -15.04
CA VAL A 43 -3.34 -7.95 -16.47
C VAL A 43 -4.50 -7.05 -16.94
N ASN A 44 -5.09 -6.24 -16.06
CA ASN A 44 -6.34 -5.53 -16.33
C ASN A 44 -6.18 -4.01 -16.18
N ASN A 45 -5.36 -3.41 -17.04
CA ASN A 45 -5.16 -1.96 -17.10
C ASN A 45 -6.29 -1.26 -17.89
N LYS A 46 -6.62 -0.03 -17.51
CA LYS A 46 -7.63 0.83 -18.15
C LYS A 46 -7.10 2.24 -18.34
N ASP A 47 -7.80 3.03 -19.15
CA ASP A 47 -7.47 4.44 -19.30
C ASP A 47 -7.45 5.16 -17.94
N GLY A 48 -6.33 5.84 -17.66
CA GLY A 48 -6.06 6.52 -16.39
C GLY A 48 -5.87 5.65 -15.15
N PHE A 49 -5.93 4.31 -15.26
CA PHE A 49 -5.74 3.36 -14.15
C PHE A 49 -4.85 2.20 -14.56
N SER A 50 -3.61 2.19 -14.07
CA SER A 50 -2.63 1.16 -14.39
C SER A 50 -2.06 0.54 -13.13
N THR A 51 -1.84 -0.76 -13.21
CA THR A 51 -1.26 -1.59 -12.16
C THR A 51 0.12 -2.05 -12.64
N LEU A 52 1.16 -1.85 -11.84
CA LEU A 52 2.51 -2.34 -12.11
C LEU A 52 3.03 -3.16 -10.93
N LEU A 53 4.12 -3.89 -11.14
CA LEU A 53 4.90 -4.45 -10.04
C LEU A 53 5.66 -3.32 -9.34
N ALA A 54 5.67 -3.32 -8.01
CA ALA A 54 6.49 -2.40 -7.24
C ALA A 54 7.96 -2.84 -7.31
N VAL A 55 8.84 -1.93 -7.70
CA VAL A 55 10.26 -2.21 -7.85
C VAL A 55 11.11 -1.26 -7.03
N VAL A 56 12.14 -1.81 -6.38
CA VAL A 56 13.18 -1.02 -5.70
C VAL A 56 13.91 -0.19 -6.75
N ALA A 57 14.25 -0.83 -7.87
CA ALA A 57 14.82 -0.20 -9.06
C ALA A 57 14.42 -1.03 -10.30
N PRO A 58 14.57 -0.50 -11.53
CA PRO A 58 14.38 -1.30 -12.74
C PRO A 58 15.19 -2.60 -12.68
N ASN A 59 14.54 -3.73 -12.99
CA ASN A 59 15.08 -5.09 -12.88
C ASN A 59 15.35 -5.59 -11.44
N LEU A 60 14.80 -4.91 -10.42
CA LEU A 60 14.90 -5.30 -9.01
C LEU A 60 13.54 -5.10 -8.33
N ALA A 61 12.60 -6.01 -8.59
CA ALA A 61 11.31 -6.05 -7.92
C ALA A 61 11.48 -6.30 -6.41
N CYS A 62 10.64 -5.69 -5.58
CA CYS A 62 10.64 -6.06 -4.16
C CYS A 62 10.04 -7.46 -3.96
N LYS A 63 10.39 -8.08 -2.84
CA LYS A 63 9.77 -9.30 -2.34
C LYS A 63 9.22 -9.03 -0.93
N PRO A 64 7.99 -9.46 -0.60
CA PRO A 64 7.07 -10.26 -1.42
C PRO A 64 6.56 -9.59 -2.69
N ASP A 65 6.06 -10.40 -3.63
CA ASP A 65 5.55 -9.90 -4.91
C ASP A 65 4.45 -8.87 -4.66
N THR A 66 4.72 -7.63 -5.07
CA THR A 66 3.86 -6.49 -4.76
C THR A 66 3.40 -5.82 -6.05
N ILE A 67 2.09 -5.60 -6.19
CA ILE A 67 1.56 -4.65 -7.16
C ILE A 67 1.19 -3.34 -6.47
N LEU A 68 1.29 -2.23 -7.21
CA LEU A 68 0.69 -0.96 -6.85
C LEU A 68 -0.27 -0.48 -7.94
N PHE A 69 -1.36 0.16 -7.52
CA PHE A 69 -2.37 0.72 -8.41
C PHE A 69 -2.86 2.08 -7.88
N ASN A 70 -3.20 2.98 -8.79
CA ASN A 70 -3.59 4.35 -8.47
C ASN A 70 -5.07 4.47 -8.10
N LYS A 71 -5.40 5.23 -7.05
CA LYS A 71 -6.79 5.56 -6.66
C LYS A 71 -7.34 6.78 -7.41
N VAL A 72 -6.47 7.73 -7.75
CA VAL A 72 -6.81 8.95 -8.50
C VAL A 72 -6.47 8.74 -9.96
N THR A 73 -7.39 9.07 -10.87
CA THR A 73 -7.18 8.96 -12.33
C THR A 73 -5.93 9.72 -12.76
N ILE A 74 -5.00 9.01 -13.39
CA ILE A 74 -3.80 9.60 -14.00
C ILE A 74 -4.19 10.19 -15.36
N LYS A 75 -4.02 11.50 -15.52
CA LYS A 75 -4.39 12.26 -16.74
C LYS A 75 -3.19 12.74 -17.55
N GLY A 76 -1.97 12.59 -17.04
CA GLY A 76 -0.77 13.08 -17.74
C GLY A 76 0.54 12.57 -17.15
N GLY A 77 1.64 12.88 -17.86
CA GLY A 77 2.97 12.36 -17.56
C GLY A 77 3.47 12.67 -16.15
N LYS A 78 3.21 13.87 -15.62
CA LYS A 78 3.61 14.24 -14.24
C LYS A 78 3.05 13.27 -13.21
N GLN A 79 1.74 13.01 -13.25
CA GLN A 79 1.07 12.10 -12.32
C GLN A 79 1.55 10.65 -12.49
N ALA A 80 1.83 10.23 -13.73
CA ALA A 80 2.40 8.91 -13.99
C ALA A 80 3.80 8.77 -13.37
N VAL A 81 4.66 9.80 -13.52
CA VAL A 81 6.00 9.82 -12.92
C VAL A 81 5.91 9.85 -11.39
N GLN A 82 4.98 10.59 -10.79
CA GLN A 82 4.80 10.60 -9.33
C GLN A 82 4.37 9.23 -8.79
N MET A 83 3.42 8.56 -9.44
CA MET A 83 2.97 7.22 -9.06
C MET A 83 4.08 6.17 -9.24
N PHE A 84 4.76 6.18 -10.39
CA PHE A 84 5.73 5.15 -10.77
C PHE A 84 7.20 5.56 -10.58
N GLY A 85 7.43 6.65 -9.84
CA GLY A 85 8.75 7.14 -9.42
C GLY A 85 8.84 7.16 -7.90
N PRO A 86 8.58 8.30 -7.24
CA PRO A 86 8.69 8.42 -5.78
C PRO A 86 7.75 7.46 -5.04
N ALA A 87 6.47 7.35 -5.42
CA ALA A 87 5.55 6.46 -4.71
C ALA A 87 5.89 4.97 -4.92
N GLN A 88 6.27 4.56 -6.13
CA GLN A 88 6.72 3.19 -6.39
C GLN A 88 7.96 2.81 -5.58
N ARG A 89 8.97 3.70 -5.55
CA ARG A 89 10.18 3.49 -4.74
C ARG A 89 9.81 3.38 -3.26
N ALA A 90 8.94 4.25 -2.78
CA ALA A 90 8.48 4.26 -1.39
C ALA A 90 7.81 2.93 -1.00
N VAL A 91 6.84 2.47 -1.80
CA VAL A 91 6.13 1.20 -1.57
C VAL A 91 7.12 0.03 -1.57
N ALA A 92 8.01 -0.04 -2.56
CA ALA A 92 8.97 -1.13 -2.68
C ALA A 92 9.95 -1.17 -1.50
N MET A 93 10.47 -0.01 -1.08
CA MET A 93 11.37 0.08 0.08
C MET A 93 10.65 -0.27 1.39
N ALA A 94 9.41 0.20 1.59
CA ALA A 94 8.65 -0.14 2.79
C ALA A 94 8.40 -1.64 2.91
N VAL A 95 8.14 -2.32 1.80
CA VAL A 95 8.01 -3.78 1.75
C VAL A 95 9.32 -4.46 2.13
N MET A 96 10.45 -4.07 1.51
CA MET A 96 11.76 -4.67 1.81
C MET A 96 12.19 -4.44 3.25
N ASP A 97 11.97 -3.25 3.80
CA ASP A 97 12.30 -2.93 5.18
C ASP A 97 11.40 -3.70 6.17
N CYS A 98 10.16 -4.02 5.80
CA CYS A 98 9.31 -4.92 6.59
C CYS A 98 9.79 -6.37 6.55
N VAL A 99 10.48 -6.81 5.49
CA VAL A 99 11.16 -8.11 5.47
C VAL A 99 12.41 -8.07 6.33
N GLU A 100 13.21 -7.01 6.21
CA GLU A 100 14.44 -6.83 6.99
C GLU A 100 14.16 -6.73 8.50
N ASP A 101 13.13 -5.99 8.91
CA ASP A 101 12.74 -5.84 10.33
C ASP A 101 11.94 -7.02 10.89
N GLY A 102 11.64 -8.03 10.06
CA GLY A 102 10.93 -9.25 10.44
C GLY A 102 9.42 -9.09 10.62
N THR A 103 8.84 -7.93 10.28
CA THR A 103 7.38 -7.77 10.19
C THR A 103 6.79 -8.78 9.21
N ILE A 104 7.42 -8.93 8.05
CA ILE A 104 7.17 -10.02 7.11
C ILE A 104 8.29 -11.04 7.31
N PRO A 105 8.02 -12.26 7.77
CA PRO A 105 9.05 -13.28 7.94
C PRO A 105 9.77 -13.55 6.63
N ALA A 106 11.11 -13.52 6.63
CA ALA A 106 11.92 -13.70 5.43
C ALA A 106 11.73 -15.07 4.78
N ASP A 107 11.39 -16.10 5.55
CA ASP A 107 11.08 -17.45 5.08
C ASP A 107 9.67 -17.59 4.48
N GLU A 108 8.79 -16.61 4.69
CA GLU A 108 7.48 -16.52 4.02
C GLU A 108 7.52 -15.63 2.78
N ALA A 109 8.51 -14.73 2.66
CA ALA A 109 8.47 -13.60 1.74
C ALA A 109 8.31 -13.98 0.26
N ASP A 110 8.78 -15.16 -0.16
CA ASP A 110 8.68 -15.63 -1.55
C ASP A 110 7.30 -16.22 -1.92
N ASP A 111 6.39 -16.40 -0.95
CA ASP A 111 5.07 -17.00 -1.14
C ASP A 111 3.91 -16.08 -0.69
N ILE A 112 4.19 -14.79 -0.49
CA ILE A 112 3.20 -13.75 -0.16
C ILE A 112 2.96 -12.84 -1.38
N PHE A 113 1.72 -12.39 -1.53
CA PHE A 113 1.30 -11.43 -2.55
C PHE A 113 0.73 -10.19 -1.87
N ILE A 114 1.15 -9.00 -2.32
CA ILE A 114 0.72 -7.70 -1.78
C ILE A 114 0.12 -6.85 -2.90
N SER A 115 -1.00 -6.20 -2.60
CA SER A 115 -1.66 -5.24 -3.48
C SER A 115 -1.83 -3.91 -2.75
N VAL A 116 -1.23 -2.85 -3.29
CA VAL A 116 -1.15 -1.53 -2.64
C VAL A 116 -1.90 -0.48 -3.46
N GLY A 117 -3.03 -0.02 -2.92
CA GLY A 117 -3.79 1.10 -3.47
C GLY A 117 -3.20 2.41 -2.98
N VAL A 118 -2.68 3.22 -3.91
CA VAL A 118 -1.96 4.46 -3.60
C VAL A 118 -2.81 5.69 -3.95
N PHE A 119 -2.97 6.60 -2.98
CA PHE A 119 -3.55 7.92 -3.19
C PHE A 119 -2.44 8.96 -3.38
N ILE A 120 -2.54 9.75 -4.45
CA ILE A 120 -1.75 10.97 -4.66
C ILE A 120 -2.74 12.03 -5.14
N HIS A 121 -2.84 13.15 -4.43
CA HIS A 121 -3.71 14.26 -4.83
C HIS A 121 -3.24 14.84 -6.17
N TRP A 122 -4.15 15.33 -7.02
CA TRP A 122 -3.77 15.86 -8.33
C TRP A 122 -2.94 17.16 -8.27
N GLU A 123 -2.91 17.82 -7.11
CA GLU A 123 -2.09 19.02 -6.85
C GLU A 123 -0.77 18.71 -6.13
N ALA A 124 -0.42 17.43 -5.92
CA ALA A 124 0.86 17.06 -5.34
C ALA A 124 2.02 17.51 -6.25
N ASP A 125 3.08 18.04 -5.64
CA ASP A 125 4.23 18.60 -6.36
C ASP A 125 5.58 18.27 -5.72
N ASP A 126 5.63 18.02 -4.41
CA ASP A 126 6.88 17.66 -3.72
C ASP A 126 7.13 16.15 -3.75
N ASP A 127 7.95 15.72 -4.71
CA ASP A 127 8.31 14.30 -4.88
C ASP A 127 8.99 13.68 -3.64
N THR A 128 9.70 14.47 -2.82
CA THR A 128 10.35 13.97 -1.60
C THR A 128 9.28 13.57 -0.59
N LYS A 129 8.31 14.46 -0.34
CA LYS A 129 7.19 14.17 0.55
C LYS A 129 6.32 13.04 0.04
N ILE A 130 6.04 12.97 -1.28
CA ILE A 130 5.33 11.83 -1.87
C ILE A 130 6.05 10.53 -1.52
N GLN A 131 7.38 10.48 -1.66
CA GLN A 131 8.13 9.28 -1.33
C GLN A 131 8.09 8.97 0.17
N ASP A 132 8.39 9.94 1.03
CA ASP A 132 8.49 9.73 2.48
C ASP A 132 7.13 9.32 3.08
N TYR A 133 6.04 10.00 2.70
CA TYR A 133 4.71 9.70 3.24
C TYR A 133 4.18 8.37 2.73
N ASN A 134 4.39 8.02 1.45
CA ASN A 134 3.98 6.70 0.95
C ASN A 134 4.80 5.57 1.56
N TYR A 135 6.07 5.82 1.91
CA TYR A 135 6.92 4.83 2.59
C TYR A 135 6.37 4.54 3.98
N GLU A 136 6.15 5.59 4.78
CA GLU A 136 5.63 5.46 6.14
C GLU A 136 4.21 4.87 6.16
N ALA A 137 3.32 5.34 5.28
CA ALA A 137 1.96 4.82 5.19
C ALA A 137 1.94 3.35 4.76
N THR A 138 2.78 2.95 3.82
CA THR A 138 2.88 1.53 3.39
C THR A 138 3.41 0.67 4.52
N LYS A 139 4.49 1.08 5.17
CA LYS A 139 5.11 0.36 6.30
C LYS A 139 4.12 0.18 7.46
N LEU A 140 3.40 1.24 7.82
CA LEU A 140 2.36 1.19 8.86
C LEU A 140 1.19 0.28 8.46
N SER A 141 0.76 0.33 7.20
CA SER A 141 -0.30 -0.55 6.68
C SER A 141 0.09 -2.03 6.75
N ILE A 142 1.33 -2.37 6.37
CA ILE A 142 1.85 -3.74 6.48
C ILE A 142 1.88 -4.19 7.95
N LYS A 143 2.44 -3.36 8.84
CA LYS A 143 2.51 -3.66 10.28
C LYS A 143 1.13 -3.94 10.87
N ARG A 144 0.16 -3.09 10.55
CA ARG A 144 -1.25 -3.26 10.96
C ARG A 144 -1.89 -4.52 10.36
N ALA A 145 -1.65 -4.80 9.08
CA ALA A 145 -2.17 -6.01 8.45
C ALA A 145 -1.65 -7.28 9.15
N VAL A 146 -0.34 -7.35 9.39
CA VAL A 146 0.32 -8.48 10.06
C VAL A 146 -0.12 -8.63 11.52
N SER A 147 -0.20 -7.53 12.29
CA SER A 147 -0.72 -7.55 13.67
C SER A 147 -2.25 -7.74 13.74
N ARG A 148 -2.92 -7.64 12.59
CA ARG A 148 -4.38 -7.70 12.40
C ARG A 148 -5.07 -6.60 13.19
N GLU A 149 -4.57 -5.38 13.06
CA GLU A 149 -5.01 -4.19 13.78
C GLU A 149 -5.58 -3.13 12.84
N PRO A 150 -6.49 -2.27 13.33
CA PRO A 150 -7.11 -2.33 14.66
C PRO A 150 -8.08 -3.52 14.79
N LYS A 151 -8.30 -4.01 16.02
CA LYS A 151 -9.35 -5.01 16.28
C LYS A 151 -10.72 -4.35 16.21
N SER A 152 -11.75 -5.11 15.87
CA SER A 152 -13.13 -4.61 15.86
C SER A 152 -13.55 -4.00 17.21
N THR A 153 -13.09 -4.58 18.33
CA THR A 153 -13.34 -4.06 19.68
C THR A 153 -12.69 -2.70 19.93
N GLU A 154 -11.50 -2.46 19.40
CA GLU A 154 -10.83 -1.16 19.48
C GLU A 154 -11.54 -0.12 18.62
N VAL A 155 -11.95 -0.50 17.40
CA VAL A 155 -12.73 0.39 16.54
C VAL A 155 -14.06 0.75 17.22
N LEU A 156 -14.76 -0.23 17.81
CA LEU A 156 -16.01 0.00 18.55
C LEU A 156 -15.85 0.97 19.72
N SER A 157 -14.71 0.94 20.43
CA SER A 157 -14.48 1.82 21.58
C SER A 157 -14.10 3.24 21.17
N LYS A 158 -13.47 3.42 20.00
CA LYS A 158 -12.99 4.73 19.51
C LYS A 158 -13.91 5.42 18.50
N ARG A 159 -14.81 4.69 17.83
CA ARG A 159 -15.61 5.22 16.71
C ARG A 159 -16.41 6.48 17.02
N GLY A 160 -16.87 6.66 18.28
CA GLY A 160 -17.66 7.82 18.68
C GLY A 160 -16.85 9.08 19.01
N SER A 161 -15.53 8.97 19.11
CA SER A 161 -14.62 10.10 19.38
C SER A 161 -13.61 10.33 18.25
N ALA A 162 -13.65 9.52 17.21
CA ALA A 162 -12.77 9.65 16.05
C ALA A 162 -13.46 10.52 15.00
N GLY A 163 -12.80 11.63 14.63
CA GLY A 163 -13.29 12.51 13.56
C GLY A 163 -12.79 12.03 12.19
N HIS A 164 -13.68 11.94 11.21
CA HIS A 164 -13.28 11.75 9.81
C HIS A 164 -13.12 13.13 9.14
N PRO A 165 -12.00 13.42 8.44
CA PRO A 165 -11.69 14.76 7.92
C PRO A 165 -12.76 15.41 7.03
N PHE A 166 -13.56 14.57 6.37
CA PHE A 166 -14.62 15.00 5.45
C PHE A 166 -16.02 14.50 5.84
N ALA A 167 -16.23 14.05 7.08
CA ALA A 167 -17.57 13.63 7.49
C ALA A 167 -18.51 14.84 7.61
N ALA A 168 -19.78 14.62 7.27
CA ALA A 168 -20.82 15.66 7.38
C ALA A 168 -21.33 15.83 8.82
N HIS A 169 -21.08 14.87 9.70
CA HIS A 169 -21.47 14.83 11.11
C HIS A 169 -20.59 13.83 11.88
N GLU A 170 -20.59 13.95 13.21
CA GLU A 170 -19.99 12.98 14.14
C GLU A 170 -20.91 11.78 14.39
#